data_AF-X0UBZ1-F1
#
_entry.id   AF-X0UBZ1-F1
#
_cell.length_a   1.000
_cell.length_b   1.000
_cell.length_c   1.000
_cell.angle_alpha   90.00
_cell.angle_beta   90.00
_cell.angle_gamma   90.00
#
_symmetry.space_group_name_H-M   'P 1'
#
loop_
_entity.id
_entity.type
_entity.pdbx_description
1 polymer ?
#
loop_
_entity_poly.entity_id
_entity_poly.type
_entity_poly.pdbx_seq_one_letter_code
_entity_poly.pdbx_strand_id
1 'polypeptide(L)'
;MATPSEYRAVLGGEARPVDVAAIEHELTQLWKAAAEDTLEGEPVVRACVFNLVAYAPSREIADHINEVISQVSGRHPSRSIVIVAGRGARSAQLRASISAHCQIAPEGGKQVCNEQITLHVSGPAVDELHGTVLPLLVPDLPVFLWWHGQP
;
A
#
# COMPACT_ATOMS: atom_id res chain seq x y z
N MET A 1 7.15 -8.38 16.16
CA MET A 1 6.92 -6.91 16.18
C MET A 1 8.09 -6.27 15.46
N ALA A 2 7.85 -5.40 14.48
CA ALA A 2 8.93 -4.80 13.68
C ALA A 2 9.78 -3.82 14.52
N THR A 3 11.04 -3.69 14.16
CA THR A 3 12.01 -2.76 14.72
C THR A 3 11.88 -1.37 14.07
N PRO A 4 12.35 -0.29 14.73
CA PRO A 4 12.35 1.05 14.15
C PRO A 4 13.09 1.15 12.79
N SER A 5 14.18 0.40 12.62
CA SER A 5 14.91 0.33 11.34
C SER A 5 14.09 -0.30 10.22
N GLU A 6 13.28 -1.33 10.53
CA GLU A 6 12.39 -1.94 9.55
C GLU A 6 11.28 -0.97 9.12
N TYR A 7 10.75 -0.15 10.05
CA TYR A 7 9.76 0.87 9.67
C TYR A 7 10.35 1.99 8.81
N ARG A 8 11.60 2.39 9.02
CA ARG A 8 12.28 3.34 8.13
C ARG A 8 12.41 2.81 6.70
N ALA A 9 12.78 1.54 6.55
CA ALA A 9 12.83 0.89 5.24
C ALA A 9 11.46 0.92 4.54
N VAL A 10 10.39 0.62 5.29
CA VAL A 10 9.00 0.68 4.79
C VAL A 10 8.61 2.10 4.37
N LEU A 11 8.97 3.14 5.13
CA LEU A 11 8.75 4.56 4.76
C LEU A 11 9.54 4.99 3.53
N GLY A 12 10.66 4.33 3.25
CA GLY A 12 11.47 4.51 2.03
C GLY A 12 10.96 3.71 0.82
N GLY A 13 9.81 3.04 0.92
CA GLY A 13 9.20 2.27 -0.15
C GLY A 13 9.55 0.78 -0.17
N GLU A 14 10.35 0.29 0.77
CA GLU A 14 10.67 -1.14 0.84
C GLU A 14 9.43 -1.97 1.23
N ALA A 15 9.15 -3.01 0.45
CA ALA A 15 8.02 -3.89 0.70
C ALA A 15 8.33 -4.85 1.86
N ARG A 16 7.56 -4.74 2.95
CA ARG A 16 7.66 -5.65 4.09
C ARG A 16 6.53 -6.68 4.07
N PRO A 17 6.83 -7.99 4.01
CA PRO A 17 5.81 -9.04 4.13
C PRO A 17 5.07 -8.98 5.47
N VAL A 18 3.76 -9.16 5.43
CA VAL A 18 2.89 -9.19 6.62
C VAL A 18 1.78 -10.22 6.45
N ASP A 19 1.25 -10.72 7.57
CA ASP A 19 0.02 -11.49 7.56
C ASP A 19 -1.17 -10.59 7.20
N VAL A 20 -2.08 -11.09 6.37
CA VAL A 20 -3.26 -10.33 5.91
C VAL A 20 -4.09 -9.79 7.08
N ALA A 21 -4.30 -10.63 8.10
CA ALA A 21 -5.04 -10.26 9.30
C ALA A 21 -4.34 -9.17 10.16
N ALA A 22 -3.04 -8.96 9.96
CA ALA A 22 -2.24 -7.99 10.71
C ALA A 22 -2.02 -6.67 9.96
N ILE A 23 -2.45 -6.53 8.69
CA ILE A 23 -2.15 -5.35 7.86
C ILE A 23 -2.50 -4.03 8.55
N GLU A 24 -3.73 -3.87 9.04
CA GLU A 24 -4.15 -2.62 9.70
C GLU A 24 -3.36 -2.34 10.99
N HIS A 25 -3.02 -3.40 11.73
CA HIS A 25 -2.19 -3.28 12.92
C HIS A 25 -0.80 -2.79 12.55
N GLU A 26 -0.16 -3.41 11.56
CA GLU A 26 1.19 -3.08 11.12
C GLU A 26 1.26 -1.67 10.49
N LEU A 27 0.25 -1.25 9.73
CA LEU A 27 0.12 0.13 9.25
C LEU A 27 -0.03 1.11 10.42
N THR A 28 -0.83 0.78 11.43
CA THR A 28 -0.96 1.61 12.63
C THR A 28 0.39 1.75 13.35
N GLN A 29 1.17 0.67 13.47
CA GLN A 29 2.49 0.73 14.09
C GLN A 29 3.50 1.52 13.25
N LEU A 30 3.46 1.38 11.92
CA LEU A 30 4.28 2.16 10.99
C LEU A 30 4.08 3.66 11.23
N TRP A 31 2.83 4.13 11.29
CA TRP A 31 2.54 5.55 11.47
C TRP A 31 2.85 6.06 12.88
N LYS A 32 2.72 5.22 13.91
CA LYS A 32 3.19 5.56 15.27
C LYS A 32 4.71 5.75 15.29
N ALA A 33 5.45 4.80 14.72
CA ALA A 33 6.91 4.90 14.63
C ALA A 33 7.34 6.14 13.83
N ALA A 34 6.68 6.44 12.71
CA ALA A 34 6.96 7.64 11.91
C ALA A 34 6.70 8.95 12.65
N ALA A 35 5.71 8.99 13.54
CA ALA A 35 5.40 10.16 14.36
C ALA A 35 6.40 10.36 15.52
N GLU A 36 6.94 9.26 16.07
CA GLU A 36 7.96 9.28 17.12
C GLU A 36 9.37 9.57 16.56
N ASP A 37 9.62 9.14 15.32
CA ASP A 37 10.88 9.30 14.61
C ASP A 37 10.82 10.52 13.68
N THR A 38 10.81 11.72 14.28
CA THR A 38 10.90 13.00 13.55
C THR A 38 12.27 13.09 12.86
N LEU A 39 12.38 12.49 11.68
CA LEU A 39 13.61 12.35 10.90
C LEU A 39 14.32 13.69 10.64
N GLU A 40 13.60 14.82 10.65
CA GLU A 40 14.17 16.16 10.45
C GLU A 40 13.45 17.27 11.27
N GLY A 41 12.76 16.89 12.35
CA GLY A 41 12.00 17.84 13.20
C GLY A 41 10.61 18.23 12.66
N GLU A 42 10.23 17.76 11.47
CA GLU A 42 8.90 17.95 10.90
C GLU A 42 7.99 16.73 11.17
N PRO A 43 6.78 16.92 11.72
CA PRO A 43 5.87 15.84 12.02
C PRO A 43 5.35 15.17 10.74
N VAL A 44 5.48 13.84 10.65
CA VAL A 44 4.83 13.05 9.60
C VAL A 44 3.34 12.98 9.90
N VAL A 45 2.51 13.52 9.01
CA VAL A 45 1.06 13.45 9.13
C VAL A 45 0.54 12.39 8.18
N ARG A 46 -0.10 11.35 8.73
CA ARG A 46 -0.89 10.43 7.92
C ARG A 46 -2.13 11.17 7.42
N ALA A 47 -2.15 11.49 6.14
CA ALA A 47 -3.32 11.95 5.42
C ALA A 47 -3.77 10.86 4.44
N CYS A 48 -5.07 10.81 4.14
CA CYS A 48 -5.61 9.95 3.10
C CYS A 48 -6.87 10.63 2.55
N VAL A 49 -6.95 10.83 1.24
CA VAL A 49 -8.09 11.50 0.58
C VAL A 49 -8.90 10.56 -0.31
N PHE A 50 -8.38 9.38 -0.64
CA PHE A 50 -9.08 8.30 -1.35
C PHE A 50 -8.39 6.95 -1.17
N ASN A 51 -9.11 5.90 -1.55
CA ASN A 51 -8.58 4.55 -1.75
C ASN A 51 -8.36 4.31 -3.25
N LEU A 52 -7.19 3.78 -3.63
CA LEU A 52 -6.92 3.27 -4.97
C LEU A 52 -6.82 1.75 -4.88
N VAL A 53 -7.68 1.03 -5.60
CA VAL A 53 -7.55 -0.42 -5.78
C VAL A 53 -7.07 -0.66 -7.20
N ALA A 54 -5.88 -1.24 -7.36
CA ALA A 54 -5.27 -1.46 -8.66
C ALA A 54 -5.12 -2.95 -8.94
N TYR A 55 -5.63 -3.42 -10.07
CA TYR A 55 -5.48 -4.81 -10.51
C TYR A 55 -4.33 -4.95 -11.50
N ALA A 56 -3.40 -5.84 -11.19
CA ALA A 56 -2.24 -6.18 -12.00
C ALA A 56 -2.27 -7.67 -12.37
N PRO A 57 -2.45 -8.03 -13.67
CA PRO A 57 -2.46 -9.42 -14.11
C PRO A 57 -1.06 -10.05 -14.20
N SER A 58 0.00 -9.28 -14.00
CA SER A 58 1.38 -9.75 -14.02
C SER A 58 2.27 -8.89 -13.13
N ARG A 59 3.50 -9.35 -12.87
CA ARG A 59 4.49 -8.60 -12.08
C ARG A 59 4.93 -7.33 -12.80
N GLU A 60 5.09 -7.38 -14.12
CA GLU A 60 5.50 -6.24 -14.93
C GLU A 60 4.46 -5.11 -14.87
N ILE A 61 3.17 -5.45 -14.90
CA ILE A 61 2.09 -4.46 -14.73
C ILE A 61 2.06 -3.92 -13.30
N ALA A 62 2.32 -4.77 -12.29
CA ALA A 62 2.40 -4.32 -10.91
C ALA A 62 3.55 -3.32 -10.71
N ASP A 63 4.72 -3.59 -11.29
CA ASP A 63 5.89 -2.71 -11.25
C ASP A 63 5.55 -1.34 -11.89
N HIS A 64 4.86 -1.33 -13.04
CA HIS A 64 4.40 -0.10 -13.68
C HIS A 64 3.38 0.68 -12.81
N ILE A 65 2.40 -0.01 -12.23
CA ILE A 65 1.43 0.60 -11.31
C ILE A 65 2.14 1.24 -10.12
N ASN A 66 3.12 0.55 -9.53
CA ASN A 66 3.90 1.05 -8.39
C ASN A 66 4.69 2.31 -8.75
N GLU A 67 5.28 2.35 -9.95
CA GLU A 67 5.97 3.54 -10.46
C GLU A 67 5.02 4.74 -10.56
N VAL A 68 3.83 4.54 -11.16
CA VAL A 68 2.81 5.59 -11.28
C VAL A 68 2.34 6.06 -9.91
N ILE A 69 2.06 5.13 -8.98
CA ILE A 69 1.68 5.46 -7.59
C ILE A 69 2.76 6.32 -6.94
N SER A 70 4.04 5.95 -7.05
CA SER A 70 5.15 6.70 -6.47
C SER A 70 5.24 8.13 -7.01
N GLN A 71 4.96 8.34 -8.30
CA GLN A 71 4.99 9.66 -8.93
C GLN A 71 3.83 10.58 -8.51
N VAL A 72 2.64 10.03 -8.23
CA VAL A 72 1.46 10.83 -7.84
C VAL A 72 1.34 11.00 -6.32
N SER A 73 2.04 10.16 -5.55
CA SER A 73 1.97 10.07 -4.10
C SER A 73 2.18 11.43 -3.40
N GLY A 74 3.16 12.24 -3.83
CA GLY A 74 3.48 13.50 -3.16
C GLY A 74 2.39 14.58 -3.19
N ARG A 75 1.38 14.46 -4.06
CA ARG A 75 0.27 15.43 -4.16
C ARG A 75 -1.05 14.90 -3.63
N HIS A 76 -1.21 13.57 -3.61
CA HIS A 76 -2.49 12.91 -3.41
C HIS A 76 -2.32 11.78 -2.41
N PRO A 77 -2.21 12.09 -1.11
CA PRO A 77 -2.06 11.06 -0.09
C PRO A 77 -3.27 10.11 -0.10
N SER A 78 -3.00 8.83 -0.25
CA SER A 78 -3.99 7.79 -0.49
C SER A 78 -3.56 6.47 0.12
N ARG A 79 -4.54 5.57 0.28
CA ARG A 79 -4.28 4.14 0.49
C ARG A 79 -4.37 3.44 -0.85
N SER A 80 -3.25 2.90 -1.30
CA SER A 80 -3.18 2.08 -2.51
C SER A 80 -3.20 0.60 -2.16
N ILE A 81 -4.09 -0.18 -2.79
CA ILE A 81 -4.17 -1.64 -2.68
C ILE A 81 -3.87 -2.21 -4.07
N VAL A 82 -2.67 -2.74 -4.25
CA VAL A 82 -2.21 -3.33 -5.52
C VAL A 82 -2.40 -4.83 -5.46
N ILE A 83 -3.26 -5.36 -6.33
CA ILE A 83 -3.60 -6.79 -6.43
C ILE A 83 -2.80 -7.38 -7.58
N VAL A 84 -1.79 -8.19 -7.26
CA VAL A 84 -0.98 -8.93 -8.23
C VAL A 84 -1.56 -10.34 -8.38
N ALA A 85 -2.33 -10.54 -9.44
CA ALA A 85 -3.10 -11.76 -9.66
C ALA A 85 -2.38 -12.72 -10.62
N GLY A 86 -1.91 -13.85 -10.10
CA GLY A 86 -1.42 -14.97 -10.90
C GLY A 86 -2.57 -15.88 -11.33
N ARG A 87 -3.22 -15.57 -12.45
CA ARG A 87 -4.27 -16.43 -13.02
C ARG A 87 -3.63 -17.71 -13.59
N GLY A 88 -4.21 -18.87 -13.30
CA GLY A 88 -3.79 -20.17 -13.84
C GLY A 88 -3.01 -21.09 -12.88
N ALA A 89 -2.68 -20.62 -11.66
CA ALA A 89 -2.15 -21.52 -10.63
C ALA A 89 -3.24 -22.48 -10.11
N ARG A 90 -2.86 -23.72 -9.80
CA ARG A 90 -3.80 -24.73 -9.26
C ARG A 90 -4.03 -24.60 -7.75
N SER A 91 -3.04 -24.08 -7.03
CA SER A 91 -3.09 -23.90 -5.58
C SER A 91 -3.57 -22.48 -5.23
N ALA A 92 -4.48 -22.40 -4.26
CA ALA A 92 -4.86 -21.13 -3.66
C ALA A 92 -3.70 -20.57 -2.81
N GLN A 93 -3.33 -19.32 -3.06
CA GLN A 93 -2.35 -18.61 -2.24
C GLN A 93 -2.71 -17.13 -2.15
N LEU A 94 -2.56 -16.58 -0.95
CA LEU A 94 -2.67 -15.16 -0.66
C LEU A 94 -1.47 -14.76 0.22
N ARG A 95 -0.73 -13.75 -0.20
CA ARG A 95 0.36 -13.12 0.56
C ARG A 95 0.19 -11.62 0.51
N ALA A 96 0.59 -10.93 1.57
CA ALA A 96 0.53 -9.48 1.63
C ALA A 96 1.89 -8.89 1.98
N SER A 97 2.11 -7.67 1.50
CA SER A 97 3.17 -6.79 1.98
C SER A 97 2.64 -5.36 2.13
N ILE A 98 3.31 -4.58 2.97
CA ILE A 98 3.07 -3.15 3.11
C ILE A 98 4.34 -2.37 2.76
N SER A 99 4.16 -1.20 2.15
CA SER A 99 5.18 -0.19 1.93
C SER A 99 4.56 1.19 2.09
N ALA A 100 5.39 2.23 2.18
CA ALA A 100 4.93 3.60 2.12
C ALA A 100 5.82 4.43 1.17
N HIS A 101 5.20 5.34 0.43
CA HIS A 101 5.88 6.25 -0.47
C HIS A 101 5.79 7.66 0.10
N CYS A 102 6.88 8.10 0.74
CA CYS A 102 6.97 9.41 1.35
C CYS A 102 7.76 10.39 0.49
N GLN A 103 7.20 11.57 0.26
CA GLN A 103 7.86 12.66 -0.46
C GLN A 103 7.72 13.96 0.34
N ILE A 104 8.74 14.82 0.26
CA ILE A 104 8.65 16.19 0.78
C ILE A 104 7.74 16.98 -0.18
N ALA A 105 6.77 17.70 0.37
CA ALA A 105 5.87 18.52 -0.44
C ALA A 105 6.68 19.53 -1.29
N PRO A 106 6.28 19.81 -2.55
CA PRO A 106 7.04 20.68 -3.47
C PRO A 106 7.32 22.09 -2.95
N GLU A 107 6.47 22.58 -2.04
CA GLU A 107 6.56 23.90 -1.40
C GLU A 107 7.42 23.92 -0.12
N GLY A 108 8.10 22.80 0.19
CA GLY A 108 8.91 22.63 1.39
C GLY A 108 8.05 22.33 2.63
N GLY A 109 8.66 21.71 3.64
CA GLY A 109 8.00 21.38 4.91
C GLY A 109 7.45 19.95 4.98
N LYS A 110 6.14 19.81 5.20
CA LYS A 110 5.50 18.54 5.61
C LYS A 110 5.78 17.38 4.64
N GLN A 111 6.21 16.26 5.19
CA GLN A 111 6.32 14.99 4.48
C GLN A 111 4.92 14.41 4.25
N VAL A 112 4.58 14.18 2.98
CA VAL A 112 3.33 13.55 2.56
C VAL A 112 3.64 12.12 2.18
N CYS A 113 2.92 11.18 2.78
CA CYS A 113 3.13 9.76 2.54
C CYS A 113 1.87 9.07 2.04
N ASN A 114 2.06 8.09 1.17
CA ASN A 114 1.02 7.14 0.76
C ASN A 114 1.33 5.79 1.38
N GLU A 115 0.31 5.12 1.90
CA GLU A 115 0.44 3.71 2.28
C GLU A 115 0.05 2.84 1.08
N GLN A 116 0.85 1.81 0.87
CA GLN A 116 0.61 0.81 -0.16
C GLN A 116 0.52 -0.57 0.49
N ILE A 117 -0.54 -1.28 0.16
CA ILE A 117 -0.75 -2.69 0.46
C ILE A 117 -0.62 -3.43 -0.86
N THR A 118 0.25 -4.44 -0.92
CA THR A 118 0.36 -5.30 -2.11
C THR A 118 -0.13 -6.70 -1.77
N LEU A 119 -1.16 -7.16 -2.48
CA LEU A 119 -1.74 -8.49 -2.34
C LEU A 119 -1.28 -9.35 -3.50
N HIS A 120 -0.48 -10.38 -3.21
CA HIS A 120 -0.13 -11.40 -4.18
C HIS A 120 -1.09 -12.57 -4.03
N VAL A 121 -1.89 -12.82 -5.07
CA VAL A 121 -2.97 -13.79 -5.05
C VAL A 121 -2.89 -14.70 -6.27
N SER A 122 -3.13 -15.99 -6.06
CA SER A 122 -3.14 -16.96 -7.16
C SER A 122 -4.12 -18.11 -6.94
N GLY A 123 -4.50 -18.75 -8.04
CA GLY A 123 -5.44 -19.86 -8.06
C GLY A 123 -6.85 -19.47 -7.58
N PRO A 124 -7.59 -20.39 -6.94
CA PRO A 124 -8.96 -20.14 -6.49
C PRO A 124 -9.11 -18.97 -5.50
N ALA A 125 -8.04 -18.55 -4.82
CA ALA A 125 -8.07 -17.42 -3.89
C ALA A 125 -8.37 -16.07 -4.57
N VAL A 126 -8.21 -15.97 -5.90
CA VAL A 126 -8.54 -14.76 -6.66
C VAL A 126 -10.03 -14.41 -6.54
N ASP A 127 -10.91 -15.41 -6.44
CA ASP A 127 -12.36 -15.21 -6.39
C ASP A 127 -12.83 -14.70 -5.00
N GLU A 128 -12.01 -14.88 -3.96
CA GLU A 128 -12.31 -14.48 -2.57
C GLU A 128 -11.73 -13.11 -2.19
N LEU A 129 -11.11 -12.40 -3.15
CA LEU A 129 -10.45 -11.12 -2.89
C LEU A 129 -11.35 -10.05 -2.29
N HIS A 130 -12.65 -10.05 -2.62
CA HIS A 130 -13.59 -9.07 -2.11
C HIS A 130 -13.63 -9.05 -0.56
N GLY A 131 -13.56 -10.23 0.07
CA GLY A 131 -13.53 -10.37 1.53
C GLY A 131 -12.23 -9.89 2.16
N THR A 132 -11.16 -9.79 1.37
CA THR A 132 -9.85 -9.26 1.82
C THR A 132 -9.72 -7.76 1.56
N VAL A 133 -10.19 -7.26 0.42
CA VAL A 133 -9.99 -5.87 0.00
C VAL A 133 -10.91 -4.92 0.75
N LEU A 134 -12.19 -5.26 0.91
CA LEU A 134 -13.17 -4.36 1.52
C LEU A 134 -12.78 -3.90 2.94
N PRO A 135 -12.32 -4.78 3.86
CA PRO A 135 -11.91 -4.36 5.20
C PRO A 135 -10.64 -3.49 5.22
N LEU A 136 -9.85 -3.50 4.15
CA LEU A 136 -8.62 -2.70 4.03
C LEU A 136 -8.87 -1.32 3.44
N LEU A 137 -10.10 -0.98 3.06
CA LEU A 137 -10.42 0.38 2.62
C LEU A 137 -10.45 1.32 3.82
N VAL A 138 -9.92 2.53 3.65
CA VAL A 138 -10.16 3.61 4.60
C VAL A 138 -11.65 3.99 4.49
N PRO A 139 -12.42 3.93 5.58
CA PRO A 139 -13.85 4.20 5.56
C PRO A 139 -14.14 5.64 5.17
N ASP A 140 -15.33 5.87 4.60
CA ASP A 140 -15.86 7.18 4.21
C ASP A 140 -15.05 7.95 3.15
N LEU A 141 -14.02 7.33 2.57
CA LEU A 141 -13.24 7.90 1.47
C LEU A 141 -13.65 7.31 0.12
N PRO A 142 -13.61 8.11 -0.97
CA PRO A 142 -13.85 7.60 -2.33
C PRO A 142 -12.95 6.42 -2.67
N VAL A 143 -13.47 5.48 -3.46
CA VAL A 143 -12.72 4.31 -3.95
C VAL A 143 -12.60 4.40 -5.46
N PHE A 144 -11.36 4.40 -5.96
CA PHE A 144 -11.05 4.36 -7.37
C PHE A 144 -10.52 2.96 -7.72
N LEU A 145 -11.12 2.34 -8.74
CA LEU A 145 -10.65 1.07 -9.28
C LEU A 145 -9.82 1.35 -10.54
N TRP A 146 -8.55 0.96 -10.53
CA TRP A 146 -7.70 0.92 -11.72
C TRP A 146 -7.58 -0.52 -12.19
N TRP A 147 -8.31 -0.84 -13.25
CA TRP A 147 -8.24 -2.16 -13.89
C TRP A 147 -7.34 -2.14 -15.12
N HIS A 148 -6.22 -2.86 -15.07
CA HIS A 148 -5.36 -3.00 -16.24
C HIS A 148 -5.77 -4.23 -17.08
N GLY A 149 -6.28 -3.98 -18.29
CA GLY A 149 -6.74 -5.02 -19.22
C GLY A 149 -8.26 -5.01 -19.40
N GLN A 150 -8.84 -6.13 -19.84
CA GLN A 150 -10.29 -6.28 -19.90
C GLN A 150 -10.81 -6.84 -18.55
N PRO A 151 -11.83 -6.21 -17.93
CA PRO A 151 -12.48 -6.72 -16.73
C PRO A 151 -13.28 -7.99 -16.95
#